data_AF-A0A1X6X1I5-F1
#
_entry.id   AF-A0A1X6X1I5-F1
#
_cell.length_a   1.000
_cell.length_b   1.000
_cell.length_c   1.000
_cell.angle_alpha   90.00
_cell.angle_beta   90.00
_cell.angle_gamma   90.00
#
_symmetry.space_group_name_H-M   'P 1'
#
loop_
_entity.id
_entity.type
_entity.pdbx_description
1 polymer ?
#
loop_
_entity_poly.entity_id
_entity_poly.type
_entity_poly.pdbx_seq_one_letter_code
_entity_poly.pdbx_strand_id
1 'polypeptide(L)'
;MTDAQPTVPGAAPDDRLAALPVERFCTELAARRPAPGGGGVAALEAALAASLVAMAARFTTGEQDPDCADERGRITEAADRIRTRALEAVQEDADAFEQVSAAYALPRESDEEQARRRQALAARTATAARTPAAVIGLAGELLDLVEGLLPRVKPLLVSDLAIAASSARAAAVAGRISLHATLPDMDDGGRHAALEASTRVEEIAARADAIERQIRARTLAAADRRAD
;
A
#
# COMPACT_ATOMS: atom_id res chain seq x y z
N MET A 1 -31.01 -13.16 -35.94
CA MET A 1 -29.75 -12.63 -36.48
C MET A 1 -29.18 -11.73 -35.39
N THR A 2 -28.04 -12.14 -34.86
CA THR A 2 -27.52 -11.86 -33.52
C THR A 2 -27.27 -10.38 -33.25
N ASP A 3 -27.82 -9.91 -32.14
CA ASP A 3 -27.59 -8.60 -31.54
C ASP A 3 -26.22 -8.63 -30.86
N ALA A 4 -25.23 -7.96 -31.43
CA ALA A 4 -23.87 -7.93 -30.92
C ALA A 4 -23.77 -6.86 -29.82
N GLN A 5 -23.64 -7.30 -28.56
CA GLN A 5 -23.26 -6.40 -27.47
C GLN A 5 -21.87 -5.79 -27.73
N PRO A 6 -21.68 -4.48 -27.49
CA PRO A 6 -20.38 -3.86 -27.62
C PRO A 6 -19.45 -4.37 -26.52
N THR A 7 -18.35 -4.97 -26.91
CA THR A 7 -17.23 -5.30 -26.03
C THR A 7 -16.59 -4.02 -25.52
N VAL A 8 -16.59 -3.80 -24.20
CA VAL A 8 -15.84 -2.70 -23.59
C VAL A 8 -14.35 -2.92 -23.87
N PRO A 9 -13.64 -1.98 -24.50
CA PRO A 9 -12.20 -2.11 -24.70
C PRO A 9 -11.51 -2.10 -23.33
N GLY A 10 -10.61 -3.06 -23.07
CA GLY A 10 -9.71 -2.99 -21.93
C GLY A 10 -8.96 -1.65 -21.95
N ALA A 11 -8.91 -0.99 -20.79
CA ALA A 11 -8.31 0.33 -20.64
C ALA A 11 -6.92 0.42 -21.30
N ALA A 12 -6.64 1.53 -21.99
CA ALA A 12 -5.35 1.75 -22.62
C ALA A 12 -4.23 1.73 -21.55
N PRO A 13 -2.98 1.35 -21.90
CA PRO A 13 -1.88 1.27 -20.94
C PRO A 13 -1.59 2.57 -20.14
N ASP A 14 -2.05 3.73 -20.64
CA ASP A 14 -1.98 5.07 -20.02
C ASP A 14 -3.14 5.42 -19.08
N ASP A 15 -4.17 4.57 -18.93
CA ASP A 15 -5.31 4.81 -18.04
C ASP A 15 -5.15 4.17 -16.65
N ARG A 16 -4.03 3.47 -16.39
CA ARG A 16 -3.75 2.90 -15.07
C ARG A 16 -3.62 4.01 -14.04
N LEU A 17 -4.31 3.87 -12.91
CA LEU A 17 -4.33 4.89 -11.85
C LEU A 17 -2.94 5.29 -11.37
N ALA A 18 -2.04 4.31 -11.20
CA ALA A 18 -0.67 4.53 -10.76
C ALA A 18 0.25 5.20 -11.83
N ALA A 19 -0.19 5.29 -13.08
CA ALA A 19 0.52 5.97 -14.16
C ALA A 19 0.06 7.42 -14.38
N LEU A 20 -1.04 7.83 -13.72
CA LEU A 20 -1.55 9.19 -13.84
C LEU A 20 -0.57 10.21 -13.20
N PRO A 21 -0.48 11.43 -13.74
CA PRO A 21 0.13 12.54 -13.02
C PRO A 21 -0.52 12.70 -11.65
N VAL A 22 0.26 13.05 -10.63
CA VAL A 22 -0.23 13.20 -9.23
C VAL A 22 -1.46 14.11 -9.16
N GLU A 23 -1.44 15.24 -9.87
CA GLU A 23 -2.59 16.16 -9.94
C GLU A 23 -3.86 15.49 -10.49
N ARG A 24 -3.70 14.65 -11.52
CA ARG A 24 -4.82 13.91 -12.12
C ARG A 24 -5.31 12.80 -11.20
N PHE A 25 -4.41 12.05 -10.56
CA PHE A 25 -4.80 11.05 -9.56
C PHE A 25 -5.61 11.69 -8.42
N CYS A 26 -5.16 12.83 -7.88
CA CYS A 26 -5.89 13.57 -6.85
C CYS A 26 -7.25 14.08 -7.33
N THR A 27 -7.33 14.54 -8.59
CA THR A 27 -8.60 14.97 -9.21
C THR A 27 -9.58 13.79 -9.33
N GLU A 28 -9.09 12.63 -9.76
CA GLU A 28 -9.87 11.40 -9.87
C GLU A 28 -10.35 10.89 -8.50
N LEU A 29 -9.48 10.90 -7.49
CA LEU A 29 -9.81 10.55 -6.11
C LEU A 29 -10.88 11.47 -5.50
N ALA A 30 -10.86 12.76 -5.84
CA ALA A 30 -11.85 13.73 -5.37
C ALA A 30 -13.17 13.70 -6.17
N ALA A 31 -13.20 13.00 -7.30
CA ALA A 31 -14.38 12.95 -8.16
C ALA A 31 -15.51 12.12 -7.52
N ARG A 32 -16.76 12.37 -7.96
CA ARG A 32 -17.91 11.54 -7.57
C ARG A 32 -17.91 10.22 -8.35
N ARG A 33 -16.87 9.41 -8.15
CA ARG A 33 -16.65 8.10 -8.77
C ARG A 33 -16.30 7.07 -7.68
N PRO A 34 -16.57 5.79 -7.93
CA PRO A 34 -16.34 4.71 -6.95
C PRO A 34 -14.85 4.43 -6.67
N ALA A 35 -13.95 4.73 -7.61
CA ALA A 35 -12.51 4.52 -7.49
C ALA A 35 -11.73 5.65 -8.19
N PRO A 36 -10.49 5.96 -7.78
CA PRO A 36 -9.73 5.35 -6.69
C PRO A 36 -10.32 5.63 -5.30
N GLY A 37 -10.11 4.70 -4.36
CA GLY A 37 -10.60 4.79 -2.98
C GLY A 37 -9.48 4.70 -1.94
N GLY A 38 -9.86 4.50 -0.67
CA GLY A 38 -8.90 4.45 0.45
C GLY A 38 -7.86 3.34 0.37
N GLY A 39 -8.20 2.18 -0.20
CA GLY A 39 -7.24 1.08 -0.42
C GLY A 39 -6.17 1.44 -1.46
N GLY A 40 -6.57 2.08 -2.56
CA GLY A 40 -5.65 2.62 -3.55
C GLY A 40 -4.73 3.70 -2.98
N VAL A 41 -5.22 4.55 -2.08
CA VAL A 41 -4.38 5.51 -1.34
C VAL A 41 -3.38 4.79 -0.44
N ALA A 42 -3.80 3.76 0.30
CA ALA A 42 -2.90 2.97 1.14
C ALA A 42 -1.77 2.30 0.32
N ALA A 43 -2.11 1.76 -0.86
CA ALA A 43 -1.14 1.20 -1.78
C ALA A 43 -0.18 2.27 -2.33
N LEU A 44 -0.68 3.46 -2.65
CA LEU A 44 0.15 4.58 -3.10
C LEU A 44 1.12 5.05 -1.99
N GLU A 45 0.69 5.11 -0.73
CA GLU A 45 1.54 5.42 0.41
C GLU A 45 2.70 4.42 0.56
N ALA A 46 2.43 3.12 0.37
CA ALA A 46 3.48 2.09 0.35
C ALA A 46 4.44 2.28 -0.84
N ALA A 47 3.94 2.64 -2.03
CA ALA A 47 4.78 2.91 -3.20
C ALA A 47 5.71 4.13 -2.98
N LEU A 48 5.19 5.18 -2.33
CA LEU A 48 5.97 6.37 -1.96
C LEU A 48 7.05 6.03 -0.93
N ALA A 49 6.72 5.28 0.12
CA ALA A 49 7.67 4.80 1.11
C ALA A 49 8.80 3.98 0.46
N ALA A 50 8.44 3.02 -0.40
CA ALA A 50 9.40 2.20 -1.15
C ALA A 50 10.31 3.03 -2.04
N SER A 51 9.78 4.08 -2.66
CA SER A 51 10.55 5.00 -3.51
C SER A 51 11.60 5.77 -2.71
N LEU A 52 11.26 6.24 -1.51
CA LEU A 52 12.20 6.90 -0.60
C LEU A 52 13.30 5.95 -0.11
N VAL A 53 12.94 4.72 0.27
CA VAL A 53 13.92 3.70 0.66
C VAL A 53 14.88 3.39 -0.49
N ALA A 54 14.36 3.16 -1.70
CA ALA A 54 15.19 2.89 -2.87
C ALA A 54 16.12 4.07 -3.21
N MET A 55 15.62 5.30 -3.12
CA MET A 55 16.43 6.52 -3.30
C MET A 55 17.57 6.58 -2.26
N ALA A 56 17.23 6.42 -0.98
CA ALA A 56 18.20 6.48 0.11
C ALA A 56 19.27 5.38 0.00
N ALA A 57 18.86 4.17 -0.38
CA ALA A 57 19.77 3.05 -0.64
C ALA A 57 20.75 3.41 -1.77
N ARG A 58 20.25 3.88 -2.92
CA ARG A 58 21.11 4.24 -4.06
C ARG A 58 22.12 5.35 -3.76
N PHE A 59 21.72 6.34 -2.95
CA PHE A 59 22.65 7.41 -2.57
C PHE A 59 23.69 6.98 -1.52
N THR A 60 23.47 5.86 -0.83
CA THR A 60 24.43 5.32 0.14
C THR A 60 25.63 4.73 -0.61
N THR A 61 26.80 5.35 -0.49
CA THR A 61 28.02 4.94 -1.22
C THR A 61 28.94 4.08 -0.33
N GLY A 62 29.75 3.22 -0.94
CA GLY A 62 30.70 2.34 -0.22
C GLY A 62 31.86 3.08 0.47
N GLU A 63 31.97 4.39 0.26
CA GLU A 63 32.96 5.23 0.94
C GLU A 63 32.73 5.33 2.45
N GLN A 64 31.48 5.14 2.91
CA GLN A 64 31.13 5.15 4.34
C GLN A 64 31.17 3.76 4.98
N ASP A 65 30.98 2.71 4.19
CA ASP A 65 31.03 1.30 4.60
C ASP A 65 31.37 0.43 3.37
N PRO A 66 32.64 0.02 3.20
CA PRO A 66 33.09 -0.77 2.06
C PRO A 66 32.38 -2.13 1.91
N ASP A 67 31.87 -2.69 3.01
CA ASP A 67 31.19 -3.99 3.05
C ASP A 67 29.68 -3.87 2.79
N CYS A 68 29.15 -2.65 2.65
CA CYS A 68 27.71 -2.38 2.47
C CYS A 68 27.22 -2.60 1.03
N ALA A 69 28.10 -2.82 0.06
CA ALA A 69 27.73 -2.87 -1.37
C ALA A 69 26.63 -3.91 -1.67
N ASP A 70 26.77 -5.12 -1.13
CA ASP A 70 25.83 -6.23 -1.34
C ASP A 70 24.51 -6.02 -0.60
N GLU A 71 24.57 -5.47 0.62
CA GLU A 71 23.36 -5.19 1.41
C GLU A 71 22.54 -4.05 0.82
N ARG A 72 23.20 -2.97 0.39
CA ARG A 72 22.56 -1.88 -0.36
C ARG A 72 21.91 -2.39 -1.64
N GLY A 73 22.60 -3.26 -2.39
CA GLY A 73 22.05 -3.88 -3.59
C GLY A 73 20.74 -4.62 -3.29
N ARG A 74 20.77 -5.49 -2.27
CA ARG A 74 19.58 -6.22 -1.80
C ARG A 74 18.44 -5.30 -1.36
N ILE A 75 18.73 -4.25 -0.59
CA ILE A 75 17.72 -3.28 -0.14
C ILE A 75 17.13 -2.50 -1.32
N THR A 76 17.96 -2.08 -2.27
CA THR A 76 17.50 -1.35 -3.47
C THR A 76 16.57 -2.22 -4.30
N GLU A 77 16.96 -3.47 -4.57
CA GLU A 77 16.13 -4.43 -5.31
C GLU A 77 14.82 -4.73 -4.59
N ALA A 78 14.86 -4.96 -3.27
CA ALA A 78 13.66 -5.21 -2.48
C ALA A 78 12.71 -4.00 -2.50
N ALA A 79 13.23 -2.79 -2.31
CA ALA A 79 12.44 -1.56 -2.37
C ALA A 79 11.84 -1.32 -3.75
N ASP A 80 12.57 -1.60 -4.84
CA ASP A 80 12.04 -1.51 -6.20
C ASP A 80 10.93 -2.52 -6.46
N ARG A 81 11.07 -3.76 -5.96
CA ARG A 81 10.01 -4.78 -6.04
C ARG A 81 8.76 -4.34 -5.28
N ILE A 82 8.92 -3.85 -4.04
CA ILE A 82 7.80 -3.37 -3.23
C ILE A 82 7.11 -2.20 -3.93
N ARG A 83 7.87 -1.24 -4.49
CA ARG A 83 7.31 -0.11 -5.24
C ARG A 83 6.45 -0.61 -6.40
N THR A 84 6.97 -1.51 -7.23
CA THR A 84 6.23 -2.06 -8.38
C THR A 84 4.95 -2.77 -7.92
N ARG A 85 5.05 -3.64 -6.91
CA ARG A 85 3.88 -4.36 -6.38
C ARG A 85 2.83 -3.41 -5.78
N ALA A 86 3.27 -2.39 -5.06
CA ALA A 86 2.38 -1.39 -4.48
C ALA A 86 1.67 -0.56 -5.55
N LEU A 87 2.34 -0.19 -6.65
CA LEU A 87 1.71 0.49 -7.79
C LEU A 87 0.68 -0.40 -8.49
N GLU A 88 0.94 -1.70 -8.62
CA GLU A 88 -0.05 -2.67 -9.11
C GLU A 88 -1.27 -2.75 -8.19
N ALA A 89 -1.04 -2.76 -6.87
CA ALA A 89 -2.10 -2.79 -5.86
C ALA A 89 -3.04 -1.58 -5.93
N VAL A 90 -2.56 -0.41 -6.40
CA VAL A 90 -3.43 0.77 -6.65
C VAL A 90 -4.53 0.44 -7.66
N GLN A 91 -4.17 -0.24 -8.75
CA GLN A 91 -5.15 -0.63 -9.78
C GLN A 91 -6.01 -1.80 -9.30
N GLU A 92 -5.41 -2.79 -8.65
CA GLU A 92 -6.14 -3.95 -8.12
C GLU A 92 -7.23 -3.55 -7.12
N ASP A 93 -7.00 -2.51 -6.29
CA ASP A 93 -8.02 -1.96 -5.39
C ASP A 93 -9.24 -1.42 -6.15
N ALA A 94 -8.98 -0.61 -7.19
CA ALA A 94 -10.03 -0.04 -8.02
C ALA A 94 -10.84 -1.12 -8.74
N ASP A 95 -10.15 -2.09 -9.34
CA ASP A 95 -10.78 -3.20 -10.06
C ASP A 95 -11.62 -4.08 -9.10
N ALA A 96 -11.11 -4.32 -7.89
CA ALA A 96 -11.84 -5.08 -6.89
C ALA A 96 -13.08 -4.34 -6.38
N PHE A 97 -12.99 -3.02 -6.19
CA PHE A 97 -14.12 -2.20 -5.78
C PHE A 97 -15.23 -2.17 -6.83
N GLU A 98 -14.87 -2.11 -8.12
CA GLU A 98 -15.84 -2.20 -9.22
C GLU A 98 -16.59 -3.53 -9.19
N GLN A 99 -15.88 -4.65 -8.95
CA GLN A 99 -16.52 -5.97 -8.84
C GLN A 99 -17.47 -6.09 -7.64
N VAL A 100 -17.10 -5.52 -6.48
CA VAL A 100 -17.97 -5.48 -5.30
C VAL A 100 -19.20 -4.62 -5.59
N SER A 101 -19.02 -3.46 -6.22
CA SER A 101 -20.11 -2.57 -6.63
C SER A 101 -21.10 -3.25 -7.60
N ALA A 102 -20.58 -4.03 -8.56
CA ALA A 102 -21.42 -4.81 -9.48
C ALA A 102 -22.22 -5.89 -8.73
N ALA A 103 -21.64 -6.54 -7.72
CA ALA A 103 -22.36 -7.51 -6.88
C ALA A 103 -23.50 -6.83 -6.08
N TYR A 104 -23.28 -5.60 -5.59
CA TYR A 104 -24.30 -4.78 -4.95
C TYR A 104 -25.44 -4.36 -5.88
N ALA A 105 -25.22 -4.33 -7.19
CA ALA A 105 -26.23 -3.99 -8.20
C ALA A 105 -27.13 -5.17 -8.60
N LEU A 106 -26.82 -6.41 -8.16
CA LEU A 106 -27.60 -7.59 -8.53
C LEU A 106 -29.06 -7.53 -7.99
N PRO A 107 -30.04 -8.09 -8.71
CA PRO A 107 -31.43 -8.22 -8.26
C PRO A 107 -31.57 -8.88 -6.87
N ARG A 108 -32.67 -8.61 -6.18
CA ARG A 108 -32.91 -9.04 -4.80
C ARG A 108 -34.38 -9.27 -4.44
N GLU A 109 -35.24 -9.48 -5.44
CA GLU A 109 -36.69 -9.58 -5.25
C GLU A 109 -37.11 -11.01 -4.89
N SER A 110 -36.46 -12.03 -5.47
CA SER A 110 -36.72 -13.44 -5.14
C SER A 110 -35.69 -14.05 -4.18
N ASP A 111 -36.04 -15.14 -3.51
CA ASP A 111 -35.12 -15.88 -2.64
C ASP A 111 -33.88 -16.38 -3.40
N GLU A 112 -34.06 -16.80 -4.65
CA GLU A 112 -32.98 -17.23 -5.54
C GLU A 112 -32.06 -16.06 -5.92
N GLU A 113 -32.63 -14.90 -6.25
CA GLU A 113 -31.87 -13.69 -6.53
C GLU A 113 -31.06 -13.23 -5.32
N GLN A 114 -31.67 -13.23 -4.14
CA GLN A 114 -30.99 -12.89 -2.89
C GLN A 114 -29.86 -13.88 -2.57
N ALA A 115 -30.07 -15.19 -2.79
CA ALA A 115 -29.04 -16.19 -2.59
C ALA A 115 -27.84 -15.97 -3.54
N ARG A 116 -28.10 -15.74 -4.83
CA ARG A 116 -27.07 -15.44 -5.83
C ARG A 116 -26.31 -14.15 -5.51
N ARG A 117 -27.04 -13.10 -5.08
CA ARG A 117 -26.45 -11.83 -4.66
C ARG A 117 -25.53 -12.01 -3.44
N ARG A 118 -25.96 -12.75 -2.41
CA ARG A 118 -25.13 -13.05 -1.23
C ARG A 118 -23.86 -13.82 -1.61
N GLN A 119 -23.98 -14.83 -2.46
CA GLN A 119 -22.82 -15.60 -2.93
C GLN A 119 -21.83 -14.73 -3.71
N ALA A 120 -22.34 -13.86 -4.59
CA ALA A 120 -21.52 -12.93 -5.35
C ALA A 120 -20.79 -11.94 -4.42
N LEU A 121 -21.49 -11.33 -3.47
CA LEU A 121 -20.89 -10.43 -2.48
C LEU A 121 -19.77 -11.11 -1.70
N ALA A 122 -20.03 -12.29 -1.11
CA ALA A 122 -19.03 -13.02 -0.36
C ALA A 122 -17.75 -13.29 -1.18
N ALA A 123 -17.90 -13.75 -2.43
CA ALA A 123 -16.76 -14.03 -3.31
C ALA A 123 -15.99 -12.78 -3.74
N ARG A 124 -16.68 -11.69 -4.08
CA ARG A 124 -16.04 -10.43 -4.53
C ARG A 124 -15.38 -9.70 -3.38
N THR A 125 -16.02 -9.66 -2.22
CA THR A 125 -15.47 -9.07 -1.01
C THR A 125 -14.25 -9.85 -0.50
N ALA A 126 -14.25 -11.19 -0.57
CA ALA A 126 -13.07 -12.00 -0.27
C ALA A 126 -11.89 -11.70 -1.21
N THR A 127 -12.17 -11.36 -2.47
CA THR A 127 -11.13 -10.92 -3.42
C THR A 127 -10.64 -9.52 -3.10
N ALA A 128 -11.57 -8.59 -2.82
CA ALA A 128 -11.26 -7.20 -2.47
C ALA A 128 -10.42 -7.07 -1.20
N ALA A 129 -10.59 -7.98 -0.24
CA ALA A 129 -9.78 -8.02 0.98
C ALA A 129 -8.29 -8.36 0.74
N ARG A 130 -7.93 -8.96 -0.40
CA ARG A 130 -6.54 -9.36 -0.67
C ARG A 130 -5.62 -8.17 -0.85
N THR A 131 -6.08 -7.12 -1.52
CA THR A 131 -5.29 -5.92 -1.79
C THR A 131 -4.88 -5.20 -0.49
N PRO A 132 -5.80 -4.80 0.42
CA PRO A 132 -5.41 -4.16 1.66
C PRO A 132 -4.59 -5.07 2.59
N ALA A 133 -4.85 -6.39 2.60
CA ALA A 133 -4.01 -7.34 3.34
C ALA A 133 -2.57 -7.38 2.79
N ALA A 134 -2.40 -7.34 1.46
CA ALA A 134 -1.09 -7.25 0.84
C ALA A 134 -0.38 -5.94 1.17
N VAL A 135 -1.08 -4.80 1.17
CA VAL A 135 -0.52 -3.49 1.55
C VAL A 135 0.01 -3.51 2.99
N ILE A 136 -0.70 -4.13 3.93
CA ILE A 136 -0.22 -4.31 5.32
C ILE A 136 1.10 -5.11 5.33
N GLY A 137 1.19 -6.19 4.55
CA GLY A 137 2.42 -6.98 4.42
C GLY A 137 3.59 -6.16 3.88
N LEU A 138 3.37 -5.42 2.78
CA LEU A 138 4.38 -4.54 2.17
C LEU A 138 4.87 -3.47 3.14
N ALA A 139 3.98 -2.91 3.96
CA ALA A 139 4.35 -1.95 4.99
C ALA A 139 5.30 -2.54 6.05
N GLY A 140 5.08 -3.79 6.45
CA GLY A 140 6.01 -4.51 7.33
C GLY A 140 7.38 -4.71 6.69
N GLU A 141 7.42 -5.21 5.45
CA GLU A 141 8.66 -5.38 4.69
C GLU A 141 9.41 -4.06 4.50
N LEU A 142 8.70 -2.94 4.31
CA LEU A 142 9.32 -1.62 4.21
C LEU A 142 10.04 -1.20 5.50
N LEU A 143 9.48 -1.51 6.67
CA LEU A 143 10.15 -1.21 7.93
C LEU A 143 11.41 -2.07 8.11
N ASP A 144 11.40 -3.33 7.67
CA ASP A 144 12.61 -4.17 7.68
C ASP A 144 13.72 -3.53 6.82
N LEU A 145 13.37 -3.00 5.65
CA LEU A 145 14.33 -2.30 4.78
C LEU A 145 14.83 -0.99 5.39
N VAL A 146 13.95 -0.21 6.03
CA VAL A 146 14.34 1.02 6.73
C VAL A 146 15.31 0.70 7.88
N GLU A 147 15.00 -0.29 8.70
CA GLU A 147 15.84 -0.70 9.83
C GLU A 147 17.21 -1.23 9.37
N GLY A 148 17.27 -1.98 8.28
CA GLY A 148 18.52 -2.46 7.69
C GLY A 148 19.39 -1.34 7.09
N LEU A 149 18.76 -0.32 6.51
CA LEU A 149 19.47 0.80 5.88
C LEU A 149 19.91 1.88 6.86
N LEU A 150 19.13 2.12 7.92
CA LEU A 150 19.32 3.23 8.87
C LEU A 150 20.71 3.33 9.53
N PRO A 151 21.44 2.24 9.83
CA PRO A 151 22.79 2.32 10.39
C PRO A 151 23.84 2.85 9.40
N ARG A 152 23.57 2.74 8.10
CA ARG A 152 24.55 2.95 7.02
C ARG A 152 24.18 4.10 6.08
N VAL A 153 22.94 4.59 6.18
CA VAL A 153 22.45 5.66 5.32
C VAL A 153 23.25 6.94 5.53
N LYS A 154 23.45 7.71 4.44
CA LYS A 154 24.06 9.04 4.54
C LYS A 154 23.29 9.92 5.53
N PRO A 155 23.97 10.69 6.40
CA PRO A 155 23.31 11.54 7.38
C PRO A 155 22.23 12.48 6.81
N LEU A 156 22.43 12.96 5.59
CA LEU A 156 21.48 13.84 4.90
C LEU A 156 20.14 13.16 4.54
N LEU A 157 20.11 11.83 4.48
CA LEU A 157 18.95 11.03 4.03
C LEU A 157 18.25 10.32 5.19
N VAL A 158 18.70 10.55 6.43
CA VAL A 158 18.06 9.97 7.62
C VAL A 158 16.62 10.47 7.74
N SER A 159 16.33 11.73 7.40
CA SER A 159 14.95 12.25 7.37
C SER A 159 14.07 11.54 6.36
N ASP A 160 14.61 11.16 5.19
CA ASP A 160 13.85 10.43 4.17
C ASP A 160 13.42 9.05 4.67
N LEU A 161 14.27 8.38 5.47
CA LEU A 161 13.91 7.11 6.10
C LEU A 161 12.85 7.26 7.19
N ALA A 162 12.85 8.36 7.95
CA ALA A 162 11.77 8.67 8.88
C ALA A 162 10.44 8.89 8.16
N ILE A 163 10.45 9.63 7.04
CA ILE A 163 9.25 9.85 6.21
C ILE A 163 8.79 8.52 5.63
N ALA A 164 9.69 7.68 5.11
CA ALA A 164 9.36 6.36 4.60
C ALA A 164 8.70 5.47 5.66
N ALA A 165 9.22 5.45 6.89
CA ALA A 165 8.62 4.71 8.00
C ALA A 165 7.23 5.24 8.37
N SER A 166 7.05 6.56 8.41
CA SER A 166 5.74 7.19 8.64
C SER A 166 4.74 6.85 7.53
N SER A 167 5.18 6.85 6.26
CA SER A 167 4.35 6.47 5.11
C SER A 167 4.00 4.97 5.13
N ALA A 168 4.92 4.09 5.51
CA ALA A 168 4.63 2.66 5.69
C ALA A 168 3.58 2.43 6.81
N ARG A 169 3.69 3.17 7.92
CA ARG A 169 2.67 3.17 8.98
C ARG A 169 1.31 3.63 8.47
N ALA A 170 1.27 4.73 7.72
CA ALA A 170 0.02 5.22 7.13
C ALA A 170 -0.60 4.16 6.21
N ALA A 171 0.21 3.54 5.34
CA ALA A 171 -0.22 2.47 4.45
C ALA A 171 -0.80 1.27 5.21
N ALA A 172 -0.17 0.82 6.30
CA ALA A 172 -0.68 -0.28 7.11
C ALA A 172 -2.00 0.07 7.81
N VAL A 173 -2.11 1.27 8.38
CA VAL A 173 -3.33 1.74 9.05
C VAL A 173 -4.47 1.89 8.05
N ALA A 174 -4.23 2.52 6.92
CA ALA A 174 -5.20 2.68 5.84
C ALA A 174 -5.60 1.33 5.24
N GLY A 175 -4.63 0.43 5.04
CA GLY A 175 -4.87 -0.96 4.63
C GLY A 175 -5.82 -1.68 5.59
N ARG A 176 -5.60 -1.58 6.90
CA ARG A 176 -6.52 -2.16 7.88
C ARG A 176 -7.92 -1.55 7.84
N ILE A 177 -8.04 -0.24 7.67
CA ILE A 177 -9.35 0.42 7.56
C ILE A 177 -10.10 -0.12 6.34
N SER A 178 -9.43 -0.20 5.19
CA SER A 178 -9.99 -0.76 3.96
C SER A 178 -10.35 -2.25 4.10
N LEU A 179 -9.49 -3.05 4.76
CA LEU A 179 -9.75 -4.45 5.06
C LEU A 179 -10.93 -4.65 6.01
N HIS A 180 -11.10 -3.76 7.00
CA HIS A 180 -12.24 -3.83 7.90
C HIS A 180 -13.56 -3.48 7.21
N ALA A 181 -13.52 -2.61 6.20
CA ALA A 181 -14.70 -2.27 5.41
C ALA A 181 -15.26 -3.47 4.62
N THR A 182 -14.44 -4.50 4.36
CA THR A 182 -14.89 -5.73 3.68
C THR A 182 -15.54 -6.73 4.64
N LEU A 183 -15.28 -6.67 5.95
CA LEU A 183 -15.72 -7.68 6.92
C LEU A 183 -17.23 -7.98 6.95
N PRO A 184 -18.15 -7.00 6.80
CA PRO A 184 -19.59 -7.26 6.91
C PRO A 184 -20.14 -8.23 5.85
N ASP A 185 -19.52 -8.27 4.67
CA ASP A 185 -19.99 -9.07 3.53
C ASP A 185 -19.20 -10.37 3.33
N MET A 186 -18.26 -10.67 4.23
CA MET A 186 -17.42 -11.87 4.18
C MET A 186 -18.03 -13.05 4.93
N ASP A 187 -17.68 -14.27 4.51
CA ASP A 187 -17.91 -15.46 5.32
C ASP A 187 -16.94 -15.53 6.51
N ASP A 188 -17.15 -16.50 7.42
CA ASP A 188 -16.35 -16.62 8.64
C ASP A 188 -14.87 -16.90 8.36
N GLY A 189 -14.56 -17.66 7.30
CA GLY A 189 -13.18 -17.94 6.90
C GLY A 189 -12.46 -16.69 6.41
N GLY A 190 -13.11 -15.90 5.55
CA GLY A 190 -12.60 -14.63 5.06
C GLY A 190 -12.43 -13.60 6.17
N ARG A 191 -13.39 -13.52 7.10
CA ARG A 191 -13.31 -12.67 8.30
C ARG A 191 -12.11 -13.04 9.17
N HIS A 192 -11.88 -14.33 9.40
CA HIS A 192 -10.75 -14.78 10.23
C HIS A 192 -9.42 -14.37 9.61
N ALA A 193 -9.22 -14.64 8.32
CA ALA A 193 -7.99 -14.27 7.60
C ALA A 193 -7.77 -12.75 7.56
N ALA A 194 -8.84 -11.97 7.36
CA ALA A 194 -8.77 -10.52 7.39
C ALA A 194 -8.35 -9.98 8.77
N LEU A 195 -8.94 -10.51 9.84
CA LEU A 195 -8.59 -10.12 11.21
C LEU A 195 -7.16 -10.52 11.57
N GLU A 196 -6.70 -11.69 11.13
CA GLU A 196 -5.32 -12.13 11.32
C GLU A 196 -4.33 -11.15 10.69
N ALA A 197 -4.56 -10.73 9.43
CA ALA A 197 -3.71 -9.76 8.76
C ALA A 197 -3.68 -8.41 9.49
N SER A 198 -4.82 -7.97 10.05
CA SER A 198 -4.92 -6.72 10.81
C SER A 198 -4.11 -6.70 12.11
N THR A 199 -3.81 -7.86 12.72
CA THR A 199 -3.07 -7.92 14.00
C THR A 199 -1.64 -7.37 13.91
N ARG A 200 -1.04 -7.38 12.72
CA ARG A 200 0.33 -6.91 12.48
C ARG A 200 0.43 -5.38 12.48
N VAL A 201 -0.69 -4.67 12.34
CA VAL A 201 -0.69 -3.21 12.14
C VAL A 201 -0.25 -2.46 13.40
N GLU A 202 -0.60 -2.94 14.59
CA GLU A 202 -0.09 -2.39 15.86
C GLU A 202 1.44 -2.47 15.94
N GLU A 203 2.01 -3.62 15.55
CA GLU A 203 3.46 -3.83 15.54
C GLU A 203 4.14 -2.91 14.54
N ILE A 204 3.63 -2.85 13.31
CA ILE A 204 4.13 -1.96 12.25
C ILE A 204 4.10 -0.50 12.72
N ALA A 205 2.98 -0.06 13.31
CA ALA A 205 2.86 1.30 13.81
C ALA A 205 3.86 1.60 14.94
N ALA A 206 4.02 0.67 15.88
CA ALA A 206 4.98 0.83 16.99
C ALA A 206 6.44 0.91 16.50
N ARG A 207 6.80 0.07 15.51
CA ARG A 207 8.13 0.07 14.87
C ARG A 207 8.39 1.38 14.13
N ALA A 208 7.44 1.85 13.32
CA ALA A 208 7.55 3.12 12.62
C ALA A 208 7.72 4.31 13.59
N ASP A 209 6.92 4.36 14.66
CA ASP A 209 7.03 5.40 15.68
C ASP A 209 8.40 5.34 16.41
N ALA A 210 8.95 4.15 16.61
CA ALA A 210 10.28 3.97 17.21
C ALA A 210 11.40 4.49 16.30
N ILE A 211 11.34 4.17 15.00
CA ILE A 211 12.27 4.67 13.99
C ILE A 211 12.23 6.20 13.95
N GLU A 212 11.03 6.81 13.90
CA GLU A 212 10.88 8.26 13.88
C GLU A 212 11.48 8.91 15.14
N ARG A 213 11.19 8.36 16.34
CA ARG A 213 11.78 8.84 17.60
C ARG A 213 13.31 8.77 17.58
N GLN A 214 13.87 7.65 17.14
CA GLN A 214 15.31 7.45 17.04
C GLN A 214 15.95 8.48 16.10
N ILE A 215 15.34 8.71 14.94
CA ILE A 215 15.83 9.65 13.94
C ILE A 215 15.73 11.09 14.46
N ARG A 216 14.60 11.47 15.05
CA ARG A 216 14.41 12.80 15.65
C ARG A 216 15.47 13.09 16.72
N ALA A 217 15.75 12.13 17.61
CA ALA A 217 16.79 12.27 18.63
C ALA A 217 18.19 12.48 18.02
N ARG A 218 18.53 11.73 16.95
CA ARG A 218 19.81 11.91 16.23
C ARG A 218 19.93 13.29 15.60
N THR A 219 18.86 13.78 14.96
CA THR A 219 18.84 15.09 14.30
C THR A 219 19.00 16.23 15.30
N LEU A 220 18.28 16.19 16.42
CA LEU A 220 18.39 17.21 17.48
C LEU A 220 19.81 17.25 18.06
N ALA A 221 20.37 16.08 18.43
CA ALA A 221 21.74 16.02 18.95
C ALA A 221 22.80 16.51 17.95
N ALA A 222 22.56 16.35 16.64
CA ALA A 222 23.45 16.87 15.61
C ALA A 222 23.33 18.39 15.42
N ALA A 223 22.15 18.96 15.67
CA ALA A 223 21.95 20.40 15.65
C ALA A 223 22.67 21.08 16.82
N ASP A 224 22.57 20.52 18.02
CA ASP A 224 23.24 21.05 19.22
C ASP A 224 24.77 21.12 19.04
N ARG A 225 25.38 20.05 18.50
CA ARG A 225 26.84 20.00 18.22
C ARG A 225 27.34 21.00 17.17
N ARG A 226 26.45 21.60 16.37
CA ARG A 226 26.81 22.64 15.38
C ARG A 226 26.66 24.05 15.95
N ALA A 227 25.98 24.19 17.08
CA ALA A 227 25.81 25.46 17.77
C ALA A 227 26.98 25.78 18.73
N ASP A 228 27.73 24.74 19.13
CA ASP A 228 28.98 24.81 19.89
C ASP A 228 30.20 25.03 18.97
#